data_AF-A0A6P7G204-F1
#
_entry.id   AF-A0A6P7G204-F1
#
_cell.length_a   1.000
_cell.length_b   1.000
_cell.length_c   1.000
_cell.angle_alpha   90.00
_cell.angle_beta   90.00
_cell.angle_gamma   90.00
#
_symmetry.space_group_name_H-M   'P 1'
#
loop_
_entity.id
_entity.type
_entity.pdbx_description
1 polymer ?
#
loop_
_entity_poly.entity_id
_entity_poly.type
_entity_poly.pdbx_seq_one_letter_code
_entity_poly.pdbx_strand_id
1 'polypeptide(L)'
;MLGIVVWLALTWSLARAVVINAVLEPELEPIAEDPYTLKCHKKQYTYMVTQSDENGKQCWDKISVTACWGRCDSNEVSFRFKTDKPVCSATEWIHKVA
;
A
#
# COMPACT_ATOMS: atom_id res chain seq x y z
N MET A 1 8.69 45.10 -16.37
CA MET A 1 8.14 43.77 -16.71
C MET A 1 8.94 42.62 -16.10
N LEU A 2 10.28 42.69 -16.03
CA LEU A 2 11.13 41.64 -15.42
C LEU A 2 10.83 41.35 -13.93
N GLY A 3 10.49 42.37 -13.14
CA GLY A 3 10.24 42.20 -11.70
C GLY A 3 9.05 41.30 -11.37
N ILE A 4 7.99 41.33 -12.18
CA ILE A 4 6.79 40.50 -11.95
C ILE A 4 7.08 39.04 -12.30
N VAL A 5 7.89 38.79 -13.34
CA VAL A 5 8.29 37.44 -13.74
C VAL A 5 9.18 36.78 -12.67
N VAL A 6 10.08 37.56 -12.06
CA VAL A 6 10.94 37.09 -10.94
C VAL A 6 10.10 36.78 -9.71
N TRP A 7 9.11 37.62 -9.38
CA TRP A 7 8.18 37.37 -8.28
C TRP A 7 7.35 36.10 -8.48
N LEU A 8 6.79 35.91 -9.68
CA LEU A 8 6.01 34.72 -10.00
C LEU A 8 6.87 33.44 -9.97
N ALA A 9 8.11 33.50 -10.45
CA ALA A 9 9.04 32.36 -10.42
C ALA A 9 9.47 31.96 -9.00
N LEU A 10 9.67 32.94 -8.11
CA LEU A 10 9.98 32.69 -6.69
C LEU A 10 8.79 32.04 -5.96
N THR A 11 7.56 32.51 -6.22
CA THR A 11 6.37 31.92 -5.60
C THR A 11 6.05 30.51 -6.11
N TRP A 12 6.37 30.20 -7.38
CA TRP A 12 6.19 28.86 -7.93
C TRP A 12 7.21 27.84 -7.44
N SER A 13 8.39 28.29 -7.02
CA SER A 13 9.47 27.41 -6.57
C SER A 13 9.22 26.83 -5.16
N LEU A 14 8.51 27.58 -4.30
CA LEU A 14 8.17 27.13 -2.94
C LEU A 14 7.08 26.05 -2.90
N ALA A 15 6.24 25.94 -3.93
CA ALA A 15 5.08 25.05 -3.91
C ALA A 15 5.39 23.58 -4.28
N ARG A 16 6.62 23.24 -4.69
CA ARG A 16 6.89 21.99 -5.43
C ARG A 16 7.54 20.84 -4.67
N ALA A 17 7.91 20.99 -3.40
CA ALA A 17 8.76 19.99 -2.74
C ALA A 17 8.14 19.34 -1.49
N VAL A 18 6.84 19.01 -1.52
CA VAL A 18 6.26 18.12 -0.50
C VAL A 18 6.37 16.67 -1.01
N VAL A 19 7.43 15.97 -0.62
CA VAL A 19 7.59 14.52 -0.86
C VAL A 19 7.39 13.80 0.47
N ILE A 20 6.24 13.15 0.62
CA ILE A 20 5.85 12.42 1.84
C ILE A 20 6.37 10.98 1.73
N ASN A 21 7.28 10.57 2.62
CA ASN A 21 7.69 9.17 2.76
C ASN A 21 6.90 8.53 3.91
N ALA A 22 5.94 7.65 3.61
CA ALA A 22 5.28 6.82 4.61
C ALA A 22 5.99 5.46 4.68
N VAL A 23 6.43 5.05 5.87
CA VAL A 23 6.97 3.71 6.13
C VAL A 23 5.89 2.89 6.81
N LEU A 24 5.49 1.78 6.20
CA LEU A 24 4.46 0.87 6.71
C LEU A 24 5.16 -0.36 7.30
N GLU A 25 5.25 -0.46 8.62
CA GLU A 25 5.78 -1.65 9.29
C GLU A 25 4.59 -2.56 9.72
N PRO A 26 4.50 -3.81 9.22
CA PRO A 26 3.46 -4.73 9.67
C PRO A 26 3.73 -5.23 11.08
N GLU A 27 2.85 -4.88 12.04
CA GLU A 27 2.77 -5.59 13.32
C GLU A 27 1.96 -6.87 13.08
N LEU A 28 2.65 -7.91 12.60
CA LEU A 28 2.02 -9.18 12.22
C LEU A 28 1.70 -9.99 13.48
N GLU A 29 0.53 -9.80 14.07
CA GLU A 29 0.06 -10.72 15.11
C GLU A 29 -0.17 -12.11 14.49
N PRO A 30 0.43 -13.19 15.05
CA PRO A 30 0.30 -14.53 14.50
C PRO A 30 -1.09 -15.10 14.82
N ILE A 31 -2.05 -14.82 13.94
CA ILE A 31 -3.33 -15.52 13.96
C ILE A 31 -3.05 -16.95 13.50
N ALA A 32 -3.33 -17.93 14.36
CA ALA A 32 -3.22 -19.36 14.06
C ALA A 32 -4.17 -19.72 12.92
N GLU A 33 -3.70 -19.57 11.68
CA GLU A 33 -4.48 -19.88 10.49
C GLU A 33 -4.15 -21.28 10.00
N ASP A 34 -5.20 -22.02 9.70
CA ASP A 34 -5.14 -23.38 9.19
C ASP A 34 -4.36 -23.41 7.86
N PRO A 35 -3.14 -23.96 7.84
CA PRO A 35 -2.24 -23.90 6.69
C PRO A 35 -2.74 -24.75 5.49
N TYR A 36 -3.88 -25.43 5.63
CA TYR A 36 -4.44 -26.37 4.67
C TYR A 36 -5.56 -25.80 3.79
N THR A 37 -5.95 -24.53 3.96
CA THR A 37 -6.97 -23.93 3.08
C THR A 37 -6.37 -23.51 1.72
N LEU A 38 -6.81 -24.14 0.63
CA LEU A 38 -6.38 -23.85 -0.75
C LEU A 38 -7.12 -22.66 -1.39
N LYS A 39 -7.76 -21.82 -0.56
CA LYS A 39 -8.64 -20.73 -1.03
C LYS A 39 -7.99 -19.37 -0.75
N CYS A 40 -8.27 -18.42 -1.65
CA CYS A 40 -7.92 -17.02 -1.47
C CYS A 40 -9.02 -16.34 -0.64
N HIS A 41 -8.63 -15.70 0.44
CA HIS A 41 -9.50 -15.07 1.43
C HIS A 41 -9.18 -13.57 1.56
N LYS A 42 -10.13 -12.79 2.07
CA LYS A 42 -9.89 -11.40 2.48
C LYS A 42 -9.54 -11.41 3.96
N LYS A 43 -8.44 -10.77 4.32
CA LYS A 43 -7.94 -10.64 5.69
C LYS A 43 -7.73 -9.17 6.01
N GLN A 44 -8.07 -8.79 7.24
CA GLN A 44 -7.77 -7.46 7.75
C GLN A 44 -6.43 -7.48 8.47
N TYR A 45 -5.58 -6.53 8.14
CA TYR A 45 -4.26 -6.34 8.70
C TYR A 45 -4.24 -4.98 9.40
N THR A 46 -3.72 -4.95 10.62
CA THR A 46 -3.53 -3.70 11.35
C THR A 46 -2.07 -3.30 11.24
N TYR A 47 -1.82 -2.09 10.75
CA TYR A 47 -0.49 -1.52 10.59
C TYR A 47 -0.34 -0.33 11.53
N MET A 48 0.82 -0.22 12.17
CA MET A 48 1.21 1.00 12.83
C MET A 48 1.84 1.92 11.78
N VAL A 49 1.22 3.07 11.55
CA VAL A 49 1.65 4.05 10.56
C VAL A 49 2.22 5.23 11.30
N THR A 50 3.46 5.59 10.93
CA THR A 50 4.09 6.80 11.43
C THR A 50 4.21 7.79 10.28
N GLN A 51 3.65 8.98 10.45
CA GLN A 51 3.79 10.10 9.53
C GLN A 51 4.64 11.19 10.19
N SER A 52 5.69 11.60 9.48
CA SER A 52 6.56 12.69 9.90
C SER A 52 6.25 13.95 9.11
N ASP A 53 6.06 15.06 9.81
CA ASP A 53 5.94 16.40 9.24
C ASP A 53 7.34 17.00 8.97
N GLU A 54 7.40 18.04 8.14
CA GLU A 54 8.63 18.75 7.78
C GLU A 54 9.35 19.36 8.99
N ASN A 55 8.61 19.68 10.06
CA ASN A 55 9.17 20.20 11.31
C ASN A 55 9.67 19.10 12.27
N GLY A 56 9.76 17.85 11.82
CA GLY A 56 10.23 16.71 12.63
C GLY A 56 9.21 16.23 13.67
N LYS A 57 7.97 16.76 13.63
CA LYS A 57 6.86 16.23 14.42
C LYS A 57 6.42 14.90 13.82
N GLN A 58 6.21 13.90 14.67
CA GLN A 58 5.74 12.59 14.24
C GLN A 58 4.38 12.31 14.85
N CYS A 59 3.45 11.91 14.00
CA CYS A 59 2.17 11.34 14.40
C CYS A 59 2.21 9.84 14.11
N TRP A 60 1.74 9.04 15.05
CA TRP A 60 1.62 7.59 14.88
C TRP A 60 0.17 7.19 15.12
N ASP A 61 -0.35 6.29 14.30
CA ASP A 61 -1.69 5.74 14.48
C ASP A 61 -1.77 4.30 13.98
N LYS A 62 -2.77 3.54 14.43
CA LYS A 62 -3.06 2.18 13.97
C LYS A 62 -4.15 2.21 12.92
N ILE A 63 -3.82 1.85 11.68
CA ILE A 63 -4.81 1.70 10.60
C ILE A 63 -5.10 0.24 10.35
N SER A 64 -6.34 -0.06 9.96
CA SER A 64 -6.71 -1.42 9.54
C SER A 64 -7.00 -1.45 8.04
N VAL A 65 -6.24 -2.26 7.31
CA VAL A 65 -6.34 -2.43 5.84
C VAL A 65 -6.82 -3.84 5.52
N THR A 66 -7.73 -3.98 4.57
CA THR A 66 -8.14 -5.30 4.06
C THR A 66 -7.26 -5.69 2.88
N ALA A 67 -6.59 -6.83 2.94
CA ALA A 67 -5.79 -7.39 1.86
C ALA A 67 -6.16 -8.86 1.59
N CYS A 68 -5.78 -9.37 0.42
CA CYS A 68 -5.98 -10.77 0.04
C CYS A 68 -4.88 -11.65 0.64
N TRP A 69 -5.26 -12.82 1.16
CA TRP A 69 -4.36 -13.80 1.76
C TRP A 69 -4.83 -15.22 1.43
N GLY A 70 -3.89 -16.15 1.24
CA GLY A 70 -4.18 -17.56 1.01
C GLY A 70 -3.45 -18.14 -0.20
N ARG A 71 -3.95 -19.27 -0.70
CA ARG A 71 -3.39 -19.98 -1.85
C ARG A 71 -4.39 -20.02 -3.01
N CYS A 72 -3.88 -20.24 -4.22
CA CYS A 72 -4.68 -20.50 -5.41
C CYS A 72 -4.28 -21.86 -5.98
N ASP A 73 -5.27 -22.70 -6.31
CA ASP A 73 -5.01 -23.94 -7.01
C ASP A 73 -4.59 -23.64 -8.45
N SER A 74 -3.45 -24.20 -8.85
CA SER A 74 -3.00 -24.18 -10.23
C SER A 74 -2.76 -25.60 -10.69
N ASN A 75 -3.49 -26.04 -11.71
CA ASN A 75 -3.18 -27.27 -12.42
C ASN A 75 -2.09 -26.98 -13.47
N GLU A 76 -1.10 -27.85 -13.57
CA GLU A 76 -0.16 -27.86 -14.68
C GLU A 76 -0.65 -28.89 -15.69
N VAL A 77 -0.87 -28.47 -16.93
CA VAL A 77 -1.28 -29.40 -17.99
C VAL A 77 -0.08 -29.60 -18.92
N SER A 78 0.29 -30.86 -19.16
CA SER A 78 1.55 -31.28 -19.79
C SER A 78 1.68 -30.96 -21.30
N PHE A 79 0.76 -30.17 -21.86
CA PHE A 79 0.81 -29.74 -23.25
C PHE A 79 1.43 -28.35 -23.37
N ARG A 80 2.12 -28.13 -24.49
CA ARG A 80 3.09 -27.05 -24.79
C ARG A 80 2.55 -25.60 -24.79
N PHE A 81 1.43 -25.34 -24.14
CA PHE A 81 0.81 -24.02 -24.02
C PHE A 81 1.01 -23.49 -22.60
N LYS A 82 1.70 -22.35 -22.46
CA LYS A 82 1.78 -21.64 -21.19
C LYS A 82 0.38 -21.20 -20.78
N THR A 83 -0.16 -21.79 -19.71
CA THR A 83 -1.36 -21.28 -19.05
C THR A 83 -0.96 -20.30 -17.96
N ASP A 84 -1.62 -19.15 -17.93
CA ASP A 84 -1.44 -18.17 -16.86
C ASP A 84 -1.86 -18.78 -15.53
N LYS A 85 -0.95 -18.75 -14.55
CA LYS A 85 -1.17 -19.31 -13.23
C LYS A 85 -1.97 -18.32 -12.38
N PRO A 86 -3.02 -18.75 -11.66
CA PRO A 86 -3.81 -17.84 -10.82
C PRO A 86 -2.98 -17.32 -9.64
N VAL A 87 -3.13 -16.02 -9.35
CA VAL A 87 -2.51 -15.34 -8.21
C VAL A 87 -3.63 -14.75 -7.34
N CYS A 88 -3.49 -14.85 -6.02
CA CYS A 88 -4.41 -14.23 -5.06
C CYS A 88 -4.09 -12.73 -4.98
N SER A 89 -4.89 -11.90 -5.66
CA SER A 89 -4.71 -10.45 -5.72
C SER A 89 -6.01 -9.70 -5.45
N ALA A 90 -5.92 -8.51 -4.87
CA ALA A 90 -7.07 -7.62 -4.70
C ALA A 90 -7.55 -7.12 -6.07
N THR A 91 -8.86 -7.21 -6.32
CA THR A 91 -9.50 -6.73 -7.56
C THR A 91 -9.94 -5.27 -7.47
N GLU A 92 -10.07 -4.72 -6.26
CA GLU A 92 -10.50 -3.33 -6.00
C GLU A 92 -9.79 -2.78 -4.75
N TRP A 93 -9.32 -1.54 -4.83
CA TRP A 93 -8.64 -0.83 -3.74
C TRP A 93 -9.53 0.31 -3.25
N ILE A 94 -10.03 0.22 -2.02
CA ILE A 94 -10.84 1.28 -1.40
C ILE A 94 -9.96 2.00 -0.36
N HIS A 95 -9.53 3.22 -0.67
CA HIS A 95 -8.87 4.09 0.29
C HIS A 95 -9.93 4.66 1.26
N LYS A 96 -10.03 4.09 2.45
CA LYS A 96 -10.80 4.70 3.55
C LYS A 96 -9.85 5.51 4.41
N VAL A 97 -9.94 6.83 4.30
CA VAL A 97 -9.38 7.74 5.31
C VAL A 97 -10.45 7.82 6.41
N ALA A 98 -10.09 7.38 7.61
CA ALA A 98 -10.95 7.46 8.79
C ALA A 98 -11.06 8.90 9.30
#